data_AF-A0A5N5DC11-F1
#
_entry.id   AF-A0A5N5DC11-F1
#
_cell.length_a   1.000
_cell.length_b   1.000
_cell.length_c   1.000
_cell.angle_alpha   90.00
_cell.angle_beta   90.00
_cell.angle_gamma   90.00
#
_symmetry.space_group_name_H-M   'P 1'
#
loop_
_entity.id
_entity.type
_entity.pdbx_description
1 polymer ?
#
loop_
_entity_poly.entity_id
_entity_poly.type
_entity_poly.pdbx_seq_one_letter_code
_entity_poly.pdbx_strand_id
1 'polypeptide(L)'
;MALARLAPSRTKADFFQRLGLSEDNPAHKELYELMKEEAAEGRRRTSQDPSNLVPQCRSDPTVQPPYSSNQITETAMHREVLNVYHAASARTRPYYQQGHYMDGRNEDNWIIRWLLWHVFRYRDNRNRHRGAAVPSQGGSPDGNNGGGSTEMYDPVRDL
;
A
#
# COMPACT_ATOMS: atom_id res chain seq x y z
N MET A 1 -12.06 -24.64 12.59
CA MET A 1 -11.04 -25.02 11.58
C MET A 1 -10.41 -23.74 11.07
N ALA A 2 -9.07 -23.65 11.04
CA ALA A 2 -8.38 -22.49 10.48
C ALA A 2 -8.44 -22.54 8.94
N LEU A 3 -8.72 -21.40 8.31
CA LEU A 3 -8.77 -21.27 6.85
C LEU A 3 -7.38 -21.45 6.25
N ALA A 4 -7.28 -22.18 5.13
CA ALA A 4 -5.99 -22.35 4.47
C ALA A 4 -5.44 -21.02 3.96
N ARG A 5 -4.13 -20.82 4.13
CA ARG A 5 -3.41 -19.58 3.84
C ARG A 5 -3.67 -19.14 2.41
N LEU A 6 -4.13 -17.90 2.25
CA LEU A 6 -4.27 -17.29 0.93
C LEU A 6 -2.95 -16.65 0.51
N ALA A 7 -2.49 -16.95 -0.71
CA ALA A 7 -1.32 -16.29 -1.26
C ALA A 7 -1.61 -14.78 -1.45
N PRO A 8 -0.65 -13.88 -1.15
CA PRO A 8 -0.84 -12.43 -1.29
C PRO A 8 -1.16 -12.00 -2.73
N SER A 9 -0.80 -12.80 -3.73
CA SER A 9 -1.10 -12.53 -5.14
C SER A 9 -2.57 -12.75 -5.54
N ARG A 10 -3.41 -13.25 -4.64
CA ARG A 10 -4.84 -13.52 -4.90
C ARG A 10 -5.67 -12.24 -4.86
N THR A 11 -6.77 -12.23 -5.60
CA THR A 11 -7.63 -11.04 -5.75
C THR A 11 -8.58 -10.87 -4.56
N LYS A 12 -9.16 -9.67 -4.43
CA LYS A 12 -10.21 -9.38 -3.45
C LYS A 12 -11.39 -10.35 -3.54
N ALA A 13 -11.78 -10.77 -4.74
CA ALA A 13 -12.84 -11.76 -4.93
C ALA A 13 -12.52 -13.11 -4.26
N ASP A 14 -11.28 -13.60 -4.43
CA ASP A 14 -10.82 -14.85 -3.81
C ASP A 14 -10.78 -14.73 -2.28
N PHE A 15 -10.35 -13.57 -1.76
CA PHE A 15 -10.41 -13.25 -0.33
C PHE A 15 -11.84 -13.28 0.22
N PHE A 16 -12.78 -12.61 -0.45
CA PHE A 16 -14.19 -12.62 -0.07
C PHE A 16 -14.77 -14.03 -0.10
N GLN A 17 -14.50 -14.78 -1.17
CA GLN A 17 -14.96 -16.16 -1.30
C GLN A 17 -14.41 -17.06 -0.18
N ARG A 18 -13.15 -16.87 0.23
CA ARG A 18 -12.52 -17.63 1.32
C ARG A 18 -13.16 -17.36 2.68
N LEU A 19 -13.62 -16.14 2.90
CA LEU A 19 -14.28 -15.70 4.13
C LEU A 19 -15.79 -15.95 4.12
N GLY A 20 -16.35 -16.45 3.02
CA GLY A 20 -17.80 -16.55 2.83
C GLY A 20 -18.48 -15.17 2.72
N LEU A 21 -17.73 -14.13 2.37
CA LEU A 21 -18.22 -12.78 2.15
C LEU A 21 -18.64 -12.61 0.67
N SER A 22 -19.52 -11.65 0.44
CA SER A 22 -20.04 -11.31 -0.88
C SER A 22 -19.76 -9.86 -1.19
N GLU A 23 -19.16 -9.58 -2.34
CA GLU A 23 -18.87 -8.20 -2.77
C GLU A 23 -20.14 -7.41 -3.08
N ASP A 24 -21.25 -8.09 -3.37
CA ASP A 24 -22.54 -7.45 -3.63
C ASP A 24 -23.18 -6.90 -2.35
N ASN A 25 -22.89 -7.50 -1.18
CA ASN A 25 -23.50 -7.11 0.08
C ASN A 25 -22.82 -5.86 0.67
N PRO A 26 -23.57 -4.76 0.94
CA PRO A 26 -23.01 -3.54 1.51
C PRO A 26 -22.41 -3.76 2.92
N ALA A 27 -22.97 -4.65 3.73
CA ALA A 27 -22.42 -4.94 5.06
C ALA A 27 -21.04 -5.61 4.99
N HIS A 28 -20.83 -6.48 4.00
CA HIS A 28 -19.53 -7.12 3.78
C HIS A 28 -18.50 -6.15 3.21
N LYS A 29 -18.94 -5.20 2.36
CA LYS A 29 -18.09 -4.09 1.90
C LYS A 29 -17.65 -3.21 3.06
N GLU A 30 -18.57 -2.81 3.94
CA GLU A 30 -18.26 -2.01 5.13
C GLU A 30 -17.28 -2.75 6.05
N LEU A 31 -17.51 -4.04 6.29
CA LEU A 31 -16.59 -4.89 7.04
C LEU A 31 -15.19 -4.90 6.43
N TYR A 32 -15.08 -5.05 5.11
CA TYR A 32 -13.81 -5.03 4.41
C TYR A 32 -13.10 -3.67 4.49
N GLU A 33 -13.84 -2.56 4.41
CA GLU A 33 -13.25 -1.23 4.59
C GLU A 33 -12.75 -1.04 6.03
N LEU A 34 -13.48 -1.50 7.04
CA LEU A 34 -13.00 -1.53 8.43
C LEU A 34 -11.71 -2.35 8.56
N MET A 35 -11.67 -3.55 7.99
CA MET A 35 -10.47 -4.39 8.02
C MET A 35 -9.27 -3.73 7.35
N LYS A 36 -9.51 -3.02 6.23
CA LYS A 36 -8.46 -2.23 5.55
C LYS A 36 -8.00 -1.06 6.39
N GLU A 37 -8.90 -0.38 7.09
CA GLU A 37 -8.56 0.77 7.93
C GLU A 37 -7.67 0.33 9.10
N GLU A 38 -8.01 -0.77 9.76
CA GLU A 38 -7.18 -1.37 10.82
C GLU A 38 -5.77 -1.72 10.32
N ALA A 39 -5.68 -2.33 9.13
CA ALA A 39 -4.39 -2.62 8.50
C ALA A 39 -3.64 -1.35 8.06
N ALA A 40 -4.35 -0.30 7.62
CA ALA A 40 -3.75 0.97 7.24
C ALA A 40 -3.14 1.72 8.42
N GLU A 41 -3.77 1.64 9.59
CA GLU A 41 -3.23 2.14 10.85
C GLU A 41 -1.94 1.42 11.25
N GLY A 42 -1.92 0.07 11.20
CA GLY A 42 -0.69 -0.70 11.45
C GLY A 42 0.46 -0.34 10.49
N ARG A 43 0.13 -0.18 9.20
CA ARG A 43 1.10 0.35 8.22
C ARG A 43 1.60 1.74 8.60
N ARG A 44 0.73 2.68 8.98
CA ARG A 44 1.15 4.06 9.31
C ARG A 44 2.22 4.04 10.40
N ARG A 45 1.96 3.32 11.50
CA ARG A 45 2.92 3.15 12.61
C ARG A 45 4.25 2.57 12.12
N THR A 46 4.19 1.51 11.32
CA THR A 46 5.39 0.79 10.88
C THR A 46 6.21 1.53 9.84
N SER A 47 5.53 2.21 8.91
CA SER A 47 6.17 3.00 7.85
C SER A 47 6.76 4.32 8.34
N GLN A 48 6.49 4.71 9.59
CA GLN A 48 7.05 5.91 10.22
C GLN A 48 8.23 5.58 11.15
N ASP A 49 8.28 4.36 11.69
CA ASP A 49 9.31 3.99 12.67
C ASP A 49 10.57 3.43 11.99
N PRO A 50 11.74 4.09 12.13
CA PRO A 50 12.98 3.66 11.49
C PRO A 50 13.58 2.39 12.11
N SER A 51 13.11 1.96 13.29
CA SER A 51 13.58 0.72 13.93
C SER A 51 13.03 -0.52 13.23
N ASN A 52 11.94 -0.38 12.47
CA ASN A 52 11.33 -1.47 11.71
C ASN A 52 12.01 -1.71 10.35
N LEU A 53 12.90 -0.80 9.94
CA LEU A 53 13.63 -0.89 8.68
C LEU A 53 14.63 -2.05 8.67
N VAL A 54 14.82 -2.62 7.48
CA VAL A 54 15.94 -3.53 7.22
C VAL A 54 17.26 -2.79 7.46
N PRO A 55 18.29 -3.45 8.03
CA PRO A 55 19.54 -2.79 8.41
C PRO A 55 20.19 -2.02 7.26
N GLN A 56 20.06 -2.53 6.03
CA GLN A 56 20.57 -1.90 4.82
C GLN A 56 19.87 -0.55 4.52
N CYS A 57 18.56 -0.44 4.71
CA CYS A 57 17.83 0.83 4.54
C CYS A 57 18.03 1.77 5.72
N ARG A 58 18.26 1.23 6.92
CA ARG A 58 18.48 2.05 8.13
C ARG A 58 19.80 2.82 8.07
N SER A 59 20.82 2.24 7.44
CA SER A 59 22.11 2.90 7.23
C SER A 59 22.11 3.90 6.06
N ASP A 60 21.04 3.94 5.26
CA ASP A 60 20.97 4.77 4.07
C ASP A 60 20.28 6.11 4.36
N PRO A 61 20.98 7.25 4.23
CA PRO A 61 20.42 8.57 4.55
C PRO A 61 19.38 9.07 3.53
N THR A 62 19.22 8.38 2.38
CA THR A 62 18.23 8.75 1.35
C THR A 62 16.86 8.13 1.61
N VAL A 63 16.79 7.14 2.51
CA VAL A 63 15.54 6.45 2.85
C VAL A 63 14.73 7.31 3.82
N GLN A 64 13.81 8.09 3.26
CA GLN A 64 12.88 8.93 4.01
C GLN A 64 11.50 8.28 4.12
N PRO A 65 10.76 8.49 5.23
CA PRO A 65 9.41 7.99 5.38
C PRO A 65 8.44 8.64 4.37
N PRO A 66 7.38 7.94 3.92
CA PRO A 66 6.93 6.62 4.39
C PRO A 66 7.69 5.45 3.74
N TYR A 67 8.19 4.53 4.57
CA TYR A 67 8.96 3.37 4.11
C TYR A 67 8.10 2.38 3.30
N SER A 68 8.70 1.81 2.24
CA SER A 68 8.06 0.80 1.39
C SER A 68 8.11 -0.59 2.05
N SER A 69 7.21 -1.49 1.62
CA SER A 69 7.16 -2.86 2.17
C SER A 69 8.50 -3.61 2.03
N ASN A 70 9.26 -3.36 0.97
CA ASN A 70 10.56 -3.99 0.74
C ASN A 70 11.66 -3.46 1.68
N GLN A 71 11.41 -2.33 2.36
CA GLN A 71 12.35 -1.71 3.28
C GLN A 71 12.06 -2.10 4.74
N ILE A 72 10.92 -2.74 5.02
CA ILE A 72 10.49 -3.14 6.35
C ILE A 72 10.87 -4.60 6.59
N THR A 73 11.35 -4.92 7.79
CA THR A 73 11.71 -6.29 8.17
C THR A 73 10.49 -7.22 8.28
N GLU A 74 10.67 -8.50 7.97
CA GLU A 74 9.63 -9.53 8.19
C GLU A 74 9.18 -9.58 9.66
N THR A 75 10.12 -9.39 10.61
CA THR A 75 9.81 -9.32 12.05
C THR A 75 8.88 -8.16 12.38
N ALA A 76 9.09 -6.98 11.79
CA ALA A 76 8.19 -5.85 11.97
C ALA A 76 6.82 -6.12 11.35
N MET A 77 6.77 -6.73 10.15
CA MET A 77 5.49 -7.12 9.52
C MET A 77 4.72 -8.12 10.38
N HIS A 78 5.39 -9.14 10.91
CA HIS A 78 4.79 -10.12 11.81
C HIS A 78 4.29 -9.49 13.11
N ARG A 79 5.08 -8.60 13.73
CA ARG A 79 4.66 -7.86 14.92
C ARG A 79 3.39 -7.03 14.65
N GLU A 80 3.30 -6.41 13.48
CA GLU A 80 2.10 -5.66 13.11
C GLU A 80 0.89 -6.55 12.85
N VAL A 81 1.09 -7.74 12.26
CA VAL A 81 0.00 -8.72 12.09
C VAL A 81 -0.64 -9.03 13.44
N LEU A 82 0.18 -9.28 14.46
CA LEU A 82 -0.29 -9.51 15.83
C LEU A 82 -0.91 -8.26 16.45
N ASN A 83 -0.29 -7.10 16.27
CA ASN A 83 -0.80 -5.85 16.82
C ASN A 83 -2.19 -5.50 16.26
N VAL A 84 -2.40 -5.66 14.94
CA VAL A 84 -3.71 -5.48 14.31
C VAL A 84 -4.71 -6.54 14.80
N TYR A 85 -4.28 -7.79 15.01
CA TYR A 85 -5.14 -8.84 15.56
C TYR A 85 -5.62 -8.51 16.97
N HIS A 86 -4.74 -8.01 17.83
CA HIS A 86 -5.08 -7.61 19.19
C HIS A 86 -5.91 -6.32 19.24
N ALA A 87 -5.63 -5.37 18.35
CA ALA A 87 -6.38 -4.12 18.21
C ALA A 87 -7.70 -4.27 17.44
N ALA A 88 -7.98 -5.47 16.90
CA ALA A 88 -9.14 -5.72 16.06
C ALA A 88 -10.46 -5.45 16.78
N SER A 89 -11.34 -4.76 16.08
CA SER A 89 -12.69 -4.45 16.50
C SER A 89 -13.52 -5.72 16.67
N ALA A 90 -14.53 -5.69 17.55
CA ALA A 90 -15.42 -6.84 17.80
C ALA A 90 -16.11 -7.35 16.52
N ARG A 91 -16.29 -6.49 15.50
CA ARG A 91 -16.82 -6.85 14.19
C ARG A 91 -15.85 -7.64 13.32
N THR A 92 -14.56 -7.30 13.29
CA THR A 92 -13.54 -7.91 12.41
C THR A 92 -12.84 -9.10 13.05
N ARG A 93 -12.73 -9.10 14.38
CA ARG A 93 -12.13 -10.16 15.21
C ARG A 93 -12.61 -11.60 14.89
N PRO A 94 -13.92 -11.91 14.77
CA PRO A 94 -14.35 -13.28 14.49
C PRO A 94 -13.88 -13.79 13.12
N TYR A 95 -13.65 -12.89 12.16
CA TYR A 95 -13.09 -13.25 10.86
C TYR A 95 -11.59 -13.47 10.96
N TYR A 96 -10.87 -12.59 11.66
CA TYR A 96 -9.44 -12.78 11.89
C TYR A 96 -9.14 -14.08 12.65
N GLN A 97 -9.98 -14.48 13.59
CA GLN A 97 -9.87 -15.78 14.27
C GLN A 97 -9.92 -16.97 13.30
N GLN A 98 -10.62 -16.85 12.17
CA GLN A 98 -10.66 -17.93 11.17
C GLN A 98 -9.36 -18.03 10.37
N GLY A 99 -8.64 -16.92 10.19
CA GLY A 99 -7.35 -16.88 9.50
C GLY A 99 -6.14 -16.93 10.42
N HIS A 100 -6.36 -16.99 11.73
CA HIS A 100 -5.33 -17.21 12.73
C HIS A 100 -4.79 -18.63 12.62
N TYR A 101 -3.47 -18.76 12.61
CA TYR A 101 -2.78 -20.03 12.59
C TYR A 101 -1.50 -19.95 13.44
N MET A 102 -1.12 -21.09 14.01
CA MET A 102 0.16 -21.23 14.70
C MET A 102 1.12 -22.00 13.79
N ASP A 103 2.23 -21.36 13.42
CA ASP A 103 3.35 -21.97 12.71
C ASP A 103 4.44 -22.29 13.73
N GLY A 104 4.34 -23.47 14.34
CA GLY A 104 5.22 -23.90 15.43
C GLY A 104 5.02 -23.04 16.70
N ARG A 105 6.01 -22.19 17.02
CA ARG A 105 5.94 -21.25 18.15
C ARG A 105 5.44 -19.86 17.77
N ASN A 106 5.22 -19.61 16.47
CA ASN A 106 4.88 -18.30 15.96
C ASN A 106 3.39 -18.23 15.67
N GLU A 107 2.72 -17.27 16.28
CA GLU A 107 1.33 -16.94 15.99
C GLU A 107 1.27 -16.02 14.77
N ASP A 108 0.47 -16.34 13.76
CA ASP A 108 0.35 -15.49 12.58
C ASP A 108 -1.11 -15.47 12.07
N ASN A 109 -1.41 -14.52 11.20
CA ASN A 109 -2.75 -14.35 10.68
C ASN A 109 -2.70 -14.00 9.19
N TRP A 110 -3.11 -14.95 8.35
CA TRP A 110 -2.97 -14.78 6.91
C TRP A 110 -3.93 -13.71 6.36
N ILE A 111 -5.09 -13.48 7.01
CA ILE A 111 -6.06 -12.46 6.60
C ILE A 111 -5.44 -11.07 6.78
N ILE A 112 -4.89 -10.80 7.96
CA ILE A 112 -4.27 -9.52 8.29
C ILE A 112 -3.00 -9.32 7.46
N ARG A 113 -2.19 -10.38 7.30
CA ARG A 113 -0.99 -10.35 6.44
C ARG A 113 -1.35 -10.02 5.00
N TRP A 114 -2.44 -10.58 4.46
CA TRP A 114 -2.93 -10.27 3.13
C TRP A 114 -3.38 -8.80 3.01
N LEU A 115 -4.15 -8.31 4.00
CA LEU A 115 -4.60 -6.91 4.04
C LEU A 115 -3.43 -5.93 4.11
N LEU A 116 -2.45 -6.18 5.00
CA LEU A 116 -1.25 -5.37 5.12
C LEU A 116 -0.51 -5.30 3.78
N TRP A 117 -0.25 -6.44 3.14
CA TRP A 117 0.41 -6.51 1.84
C TRP A 117 -0.32 -5.66 0.78
N HIS A 118 -1.66 -5.75 0.72
CA HIS A 118 -2.47 -4.96 -0.20
C HIS A 118 -2.41 -3.45 0.08
N VAL A 119 -2.49 -3.04 1.35
CA VAL A 119 -2.41 -1.62 1.75
C VAL A 119 -1.02 -1.06 1.46
N PHE A 120 0.03 -1.86 1.68
CA PHE A 120 1.40 -1.48 1.32
C PHE A 120 1.57 -1.27 -0.18
N ARG A 121 1.12 -2.22 -1.00
CA ARG A 121 1.27 -2.18 -2.46
C ARG A 121 0.45 -1.07 -3.10
N TYR A 122 -0.78 -0.85 -2.64
CA TYR A 122 -1.64 0.22 -3.19
C TYR A 122 -1.04 1.62 -2.94
N ARG A 123 -0.46 1.86 -1.75
CA ARG A 123 0.21 3.13 -1.43
C ARG A 123 1.58 3.26 -2.08
N ASP A 124 2.39 2.21 -2.15
CA ASP A 124 3.68 2.23 -2.86
C ASP A 124 3.48 2.58 -4.34
N ASN A 125 2.49 1.98 -5.00
CA ASN A 125 2.13 2.34 -6.37
C ASN A 125 1.75 3.83 -6.47
N ARG A 126 0.90 4.35 -5.57
CA ARG A 126 0.51 5.78 -5.56
C ARG A 126 1.69 6.72 -5.26
N ASN A 127 2.62 6.33 -4.39
CA ASN A 127 3.80 7.12 -4.05
C ASN A 127 4.80 7.17 -5.21
N ARG A 128 4.98 6.06 -5.93
CA ARG A 128 5.78 6.04 -7.18
C ARG A 128 5.17 6.92 -8.27
N HIS A 129 3.84 6.90 -8.42
CA HIS A 129 3.17 7.77 -9.40
C HIS A 129 3.17 9.25 -8.99
N ARG A 130 3.33 9.59 -7.70
CA ARG A 130 3.57 10.97 -7.25
C ARG A 130 5.04 11.40 -7.39
N GLY A 131 5.99 10.48 -7.25
CA GLY A 131 7.42 10.74 -7.46
C GLY A 131 7.85 10.77 -8.94
N ALA A 132 7.06 10.16 -9.83
CA ALA A 132 7.25 10.22 -11.28
C ALA A 132 6.59 11.45 -11.93
N ALA A 133 6.01 12.37 -11.15
CA ALA A 133 5.73 13.72 -11.61
C ALA A 133 7.02 14.54 -11.53
N VAL A 134 7.91 14.32 -12.49
CA VAL A 134 8.97 15.29 -12.79
C VAL A 134 8.31 16.61 -13.19
N PRO A 135 8.57 17.73 -12.51
CA PRO A 135 8.27 19.04 -13.07
C PRO A 135 9.31 19.31 -14.15
N SER A 136 9.01 18.94 -15.40
CA SER A 136 9.77 19.46 -16.53
C SER A 136 9.53 20.97 -16.64
N GLN A 137 10.64 21.68 -16.55
CA GLN A 137 10.85 23.13 -16.65
C GLN A 137 10.08 23.84 -17.77
N GLY A 138 9.81 25.11 -17.51
CA GLY A 138 9.50 26.15 -18.50
C GLY A 138 8.70 27.24 -17.78
N GLY A 139 9.30 28.27 -17.19
CA GLY A 139 9.96 29.35 -17.92
C GLY A 139 9.07 30.60 -17.75
N SER A 140 9.55 31.55 -16.96
CA SER A 140 9.15 32.97 -16.81
C SER A 140 7.75 33.43 -17.26
N PRO A 141 6.92 34.04 -16.39
CA PRO A 141 5.86 34.93 -16.83
C PRO A 141 6.42 36.36 -16.90
N ASP A 142 7.04 36.71 -18.02
CA ASP A 142 7.23 38.10 -18.43
C ASP A 142 6.46 38.33 -19.73
N GLY A 143 5.75 39.45 -19.82
CA GLY A 143 5.35 40.02 -21.10
C GLY A 143 3.91 39.73 -21.55
N ASN A 144 2.97 40.45 -20.95
CA ASN A 144 1.75 40.88 -21.62
C ASN A 144 2.10 41.85 -22.77
N ASN A 145 1.98 41.44 -24.04
CA ASN A 145 1.63 42.33 -25.14
C ASN A 145 1.21 41.57 -26.41
N GLY A 146 0.33 42.20 -27.19
CA GLY A 146 -0.48 41.57 -28.22
C GLY A 146 0.17 41.41 -29.60
N GLY A 147 -0.53 40.66 -30.43
CA GLY A 147 -0.68 40.88 -31.88
C GLY A 147 0.57 40.74 -32.74
N GLY A 148 0.62 39.68 -33.55
CA GLY A 148 1.53 39.64 -34.70
C GLY A 148 1.54 38.27 -35.38
N SER A 149 0.85 38.19 -36.50
CA SER A 149 1.08 37.20 -37.55
C SER A 149 2.55 37.21 -37.98
N THR A 150 3.26 36.10 -37.90
CA THR A 150 4.54 35.92 -38.61
C THR A 150 4.70 34.46 -39.00
N GLU A 151 4.63 34.25 -40.31
CA GLU A 151 5.01 33.08 -41.06
C GLU A 151 6.37 32.52 -40.58
N MET A 152 6.41 31.25 -40.16
CA MET A 152 7.65 30.52 -39.94
C MET A 152 8.14 29.96 -41.27
N TYR A 153 9.31 30.45 -41.70
CA TYR A 153 10.11 29.91 -42.80
C TYR A 153 10.78 28.59 -42.39
N ASP A 154 10.65 27.56 -43.23
CA ASP A 154 11.14 26.19 -43.04
C ASP A 154 12.25 25.88 -44.08
N PRO A 155 13.55 25.90 -43.72
CA PRO A 155 14.63 25.75 -44.69
C PRO A 155 15.25 24.34 -44.70
N VAL A 156 14.48 23.25 -44.85
CA VAL A 156 15.00 21.93 -45.26
C VAL A 156 14.00 21.20 -46.18
N ARG A 157 13.85 21.74 -47.40
CA ARG A 157 13.41 21.06 -48.64
C ARG A 157 13.98 21.91 -49.78
N ASP A 158 14.73 21.48 -50.78
CA ASP A 158 15.26 20.23 -51.29
C ASP A 158 16.45 20.68 -52.20
N LEU A 159 17.20 19.74 -52.79
CA LEU A 159 18.39 19.95 -53.63
C LEU A 159 18.25 20.99 -54.76
#